data_AF-A0A0C9ZHL8-F1
#
_entry.id   AF-A0A0C9ZHL8-F1
#
_cell.length_a   1.000
_cell.length_b   1.000
_cell.length_c   1.000
_cell.angle_alpha   90.00
_cell.angle_beta   90.00
_cell.angle_gamma   90.00
#
_symmetry.space_group_name_H-M   'P 1'
#
loop_
_entity.id
_entity.type
_entity.pdbx_description
1 polymer ?
#
loop_
_entity_poly.entity_id
_entity_poly.type
_entity_poly.pdbx_seq_one_letter_code
_entity_poly.pdbx_strand_id
1 'polypeptide(L)'
;KGRQYMFMDTPGFNHNYRSDSNILCMIVVWLEKKYCRRVNLSGIMYTHHVTDDWMTGSVCKNLEMFVQLCGDKATGGVQLVTTMWEKVKNKDIAESRVSQLENKFWKPLIEAGA
;
A
#
# COMPACT_ATOMS: atom_id res chain seq x y z
N LYS A 1 -8.64 -27.38 11.60
CA LYS A 1 -8.62 -27.24 10.12
C LYS A 1 -7.57 -26.18 9.76
N GLY A 2 -6.68 -26.43 8.81
CA GLY A 2 -5.71 -25.44 8.33
C GLY A 2 -6.33 -24.46 7.33
N ARG A 3 -5.83 -23.23 7.29
CA ARG A 3 -6.13 -22.25 6.23
C ARG A 3 -4.89 -22.06 5.37
N GLN A 4 -5.06 -21.97 4.05
CA GLN A 4 -3.98 -21.64 3.12
C GLN A 4 -4.05 -20.16 2.79
N TYR A 5 -2.90 -19.50 2.81
CA TYR A 5 -2.75 -18.09 2.48
C TYR A 5 -1.80 -17.95 1.29
N MET A 6 -2.12 -17.03 0.38
CA MET A 6 -1.26 -16.66 -0.74
C MET A 6 -0.98 -15.17 -0.62
N PHE A 7 0.30 -14.84 -0.52
CA PHE A 7 0.77 -13.46 -0.60
C PHE A 7 1.28 -13.21 -2.02
N MET A 8 0.87 -12.10 -2.60
CA MET A 8 1.40 -11.63 -3.87
C MET A 8 2.21 -10.38 -3.61
N ASP A 9 3.49 -10.44 -3.96
CA ASP A 9 4.35 -9.28 -4.03
C ASP A 9 4.17 -8.58 -5.39
N THR A 10 4.17 -7.25 -5.39
CA THR A 10 3.92 -6.42 -6.57
C THR A 10 5.07 -5.46 -6.79
N PRO A 11 5.43 -5.15 -8.06
CA PRO A 11 6.34 -4.04 -8.32
C PRO A 11 5.82 -2.74 -7.68
N GLY A 12 6.70 -1.97 -7.04
CA GLY A 12 6.33 -0.69 -6.45
C GLY A 12 6.10 0.41 -7.51
N PHE A 13 5.13 1.29 -7.29
CA PHE A 13 4.98 2.50 -8.10
C PHE A 13 6.18 3.45 -7.90
N ASN A 14 6.49 4.29 -8.89
CA ASN A 14 7.72 5.09 -9.06
C ASN A 14 8.95 4.29 -9.51
N HIS A 15 8.77 3.35 -10.44
CA HIS A 15 9.88 2.65 -11.04
C HIS A 15 10.45 3.41 -12.26
N ASN A 16 11.77 3.62 -12.30
CA ASN A 16 12.43 4.34 -13.40
C ASN A 16 12.25 3.70 -14.79
N TYR A 17 11.88 2.42 -14.84
CA TYR A 17 11.79 1.64 -16.08
C TYR A 17 10.35 1.38 -16.56
N ARG A 18 9.32 1.73 -15.77
CA ARG A 18 7.91 1.51 -16.12
C ARG A 18 7.02 2.60 -15.54
N SER A 19 6.04 3.07 -16.31
CA SER A 19 5.04 4.02 -15.80
C SER A 19 4.17 3.37 -14.72
N ASP A 20 3.71 4.17 -13.76
CA ASP A 20 2.81 3.73 -12.70
C ASP A 20 1.51 3.12 -13.25
N SER A 21 1.02 3.65 -14.38
CA SER A 21 -0.15 3.11 -15.10
C SER A 21 0.08 1.69 -15.63
N ASN A 22 1.29 1.37 -16.08
CA ASN A 22 1.63 0.02 -16.53
C ASN A 22 1.73 -0.94 -15.35
N ILE A 23 2.27 -0.49 -14.22
CA ILE A 23 2.32 -1.28 -12.98
C ILE A 23 0.90 -1.57 -12.48
N LEU A 24 0.03 -0.55 -12.46
CA LEU A 24 -1.38 -0.69 -12.13
C LEU A 24 -2.07 -1.72 -13.03
N CYS A 25 -1.90 -1.59 -14.35
CA CYS A 25 -2.46 -2.53 -15.32
C CYS A 25 -1.96 -3.97 -15.09
N MET A 26 -0.68 -4.16 -14.78
CA MET A 26 -0.13 -5.48 -14.47
C MET A 26 -0.80 -6.11 -13.24
N ILE A 27 -1.02 -5.33 -12.18
CA ILE A 27 -1.70 -5.79 -10.96
C ILE A 27 -3.15 -6.17 -11.30
N VAL A 28 -3.89 -5.30 -12.00
CA VAL A 28 -5.29 -5.55 -12.39
C VAL A 28 -5.42 -6.80 -13.25
N VAL A 29 -4.60 -6.95 -14.30
CA VAL A 29 -4.61 -8.12 -15.20
C VAL A 29 -4.28 -9.40 -14.44
N TRP A 30 -3.37 -9.34 -13.45
CA TRP A 30 -3.09 -10.50 -12.62
C TRP A 30 -4.29 -10.86 -11.74
N LEU A 31 -4.90 -9.87 -11.08
CA LEU A 31 -6.07 -10.05 -10.23
C LEU A 31 -7.20 -10.68 -11.05
N GLU A 32 -7.56 -10.13 -12.20
CA GLU A 32 -8.61 -10.66 -13.08
C GLU A 32 -8.40 -12.15 -13.42
N LYS A 33 -7.17 -12.54 -13.79
CA LYS A 33 -6.83 -13.93 -14.12
C LYS A 33 -6.99 -14.89 -12.95
N LYS A 34 -6.85 -14.41 -11.71
CA LYS A 34 -6.92 -15.21 -10.48
C LYS A 34 -8.32 -15.20 -9.86
N TYR A 35 -9.02 -14.07 -9.89
CA TYR A 35 -10.44 -13.96 -9.47
C TYR A 35 -11.34 -14.84 -10.32
N CYS A 36 -11.10 -14.92 -11.63
CA CYS A 36 -11.82 -15.83 -12.52
C CYS A 36 -11.67 -17.32 -12.12
N ARG A 37 -10.73 -17.66 -11.22
CA ARG A 37 -10.48 -19.02 -10.71
C ARG A 37 -10.98 -19.27 -9.27
N ARG A 38 -11.94 -18.47 -8.77
CA ARG A 38 -12.58 -18.57 -7.44
C ARG A 38 -11.69 -18.25 -6.23
N VAL A 39 -10.62 -17.49 -6.41
CA VAL A 39 -9.84 -16.94 -5.28
C VAL A 39 -10.46 -15.61 -4.87
N ASN A 40 -10.76 -15.41 -3.58
CA ASN A 40 -11.29 -14.14 -3.05
C ASN A 40 -10.17 -13.25 -2.48
N LEU A 41 -10.23 -11.93 -2.71
CA LEU A 41 -9.28 -10.97 -2.14
C LEU A 41 -9.63 -10.87 -0.68
N SER A 42 -8.69 -11.24 0.19
CA SER A 42 -8.91 -11.07 1.62
C SER A 42 -8.52 -9.68 2.10
N GLY A 43 -7.63 -9.00 1.38
CA GLY A 43 -7.19 -7.65 1.68
C GLY A 43 -5.97 -7.25 0.86
N ILE A 44 -5.55 -6.01 1.02
CA ILE A 44 -4.40 -5.39 0.35
C ILE A 44 -3.55 -4.72 1.41
N MET A 45 -2.24 -4.95 1.41
CA MET A 45 -1.32 -4.29 2.34
C MET A 45 -0.54 -3.20 1.60
N TYR A 46 -0.65 -1.96 2.06
CA TYR A 46 0.17 -0.84 1.59
C TYR A 46 1.32 -0.64 2.58
N THR A 47 2.56 -0.75 2.11
CA THR A 47 3.74 -0.64 2.97
C THR A 47 4.49 0.67 2.75
N HIS A 48 4.94 1.29 3.83
CA HIS A 48 5.79 2.49 3.80
C HIS A 48 6.96 2.35 4.78
N HIS A 49 8.16 2.73 4.37
CA HIS A 49 9.32 2.69 5.26
C HIS A 49 9.22 3.79 6.31
N VAL A 50 9.38 3.46 7.60
CA VAL A 50 9.37 4.48 8.66
C VAL A 50 10.61 5.39 8.62
N THR A 51 11.67 4.93 7.96
CA THR A 51 12.93 5.68 7.81
C THR A 51 12.92 6.70 6.68
N ASP A 52 11.92 6.68 5.80
CA ASP A 52 11.86 7.64 4.70
C ASP A 52 11.64 9.04 5.29
N ASP A 53 12.54 9.96 4.92
CA ASP A 53 12.60 11.27 5.59
C ASP A 53 11.39 12.13 5.26
N TRP A 54 10.77 11.96 4.08
CA TRP A 54 9.62 12.74 3.61
C TRP A 54 8.66 11.90 2.75
N MET A 55 7.37 12.23 2.84
CA MET A 55 6.42 11.98 1.76
C MET A 55 6.78 12.88 0.58
N THR A 56 7.71 12.41 -0.25
CA THR A 56 8.07 13.11 -1.50
C THR A 56 6.86 13.15 -2.44
N GLY A 57 6.88 14.05 -3.43
CA GLY A 57 5.82 14.10 -4.44
C GLY A 57 5.59 12.75 -5.13
N SER A 58 6.64 11.94 -5.28
CA SER A 58 6.53 10.58 -5.81
C SER A 58 5.78 9.63 -4.86
N VAL A 59 6.04 9.68 -3.55
CA VAL A 59 5.31 8.84 -2.58
C VAL A 59 3.83 9.24 -2.50
N CYS A 60 3.50 10.54 -2.52
CA CYS A 60 2.10 10.99 -2.60
C CYS A 60 1.41 10.46 -3.85
N LYS A 61 2.06 10.58 -5.01
CA LYS A 61 1.53 10.04 -6.27
C LYS A 61 1.33 8.52 -6.24
N ASN A 62 2.23 7.79 -5.59
CA ASN A 62 2.10 6.34 -5.38
C ASN A 62 0.87 6.02 -4.52
N LEU A 63 0.64 6.76 -3.44
CA LEU A 63 -0.55 6.61 -2.60
C LEU A 63 -1.85 6.93 -3.37
N GLU A 64 -1.86 7.99 -4.19
CA GLU A 64 -2.99 8.34 -5.05
C GLU A 64 -3.30 7.22 -6.07
N MET A 65 -2.28 6.67 -6.72
CA MET A 65 -2.42 5.53 -7.63
C MET A 65 -2.98 4.29 -6.91
N PHE A 66 -2.55 4.06 -5.67
CA PHE A 66 -3.06 2.98 -4.84
C PHE A 66 -4.53 3.18 -4.44
N VAL A 67 -4.92 4.41 -4.10
CA VAL A 67 -6.33 4.76 -3.84
C VAL A 67 -7.18 4.47 -5.08
N GLN A 68 -6.70 4.86 -6.28
CA GLN A 68 -7.38 4.56 -7.55
C GLN A 68 -7.50 3.06 -7.83
N LEU A 69 -6.51 2.25 -7.44
CA LEU A 69 -6.57 0.79 -7.56
C LEU A 69 -7.66 0.19 -6.68
N CYS A 70 -7.80 0.67 -5.44
CA CYS A 70 -8.77 0.15 -4.50
C CYS A 70 -10.20 0.58 -4.88
N GLY A 71 -10.36 1.81 -5.37
CA GLY A 71 -11.67 2.39 -5.65
C GLY A 71 -12.48 2.66 -4.36
N ASP A 72 -13.56 3.43 -4.49
CA ASP A 72 -14.30 4.02 -3.36
C ASP A 72 -14.91 3.03 -2.36
N LYS A 73 -14.98 1.73 -2.72
CA LYS A 73 -15.65 0.68 -1.93
C LYS A 73 -14.71 -0.37 -1.35
N ALA A 74 -13.41 -0.38 -1.69
CA ALA A 74 -12.50 -1.46 -1.29
C ALA A 74 -11.54 -1.10 -0.15
N THR A 75 -11.64 0.11 0.43
CA THR A 75 -10.78 0.57 1.53
C THR A 75 -10.93 -0.27 2.79
N GLY A 76 -12.11 -0.87 3.05
CA GLY A 76 -12.33 -1.75 4.20
C GLY A 76 -11.49 -3.04 4.24
N GLY A 77 -10.80 -3.38 3.15
CA GLY A 77 -9.84 -4.50 3.08
C GLY A 77 -8.38 -4.05 2.95
N VAL A 78 -8.12 -2.74 3.00
CA VAL A 78 -6.76 -2.20 2.97
C VAL A 78 -6.17 -2.26 4.38
N GLN A 79 -4.88 -2.50 4.49
CA GLN A 79 -4.11 -2.35 5.71
C GLN A 79 -2.87 -1.52 5.42
N LEU A 80 -2.68 -0.46 6.20
CA LEU A 80 -1.54 0.45 6.07
C LEU A 80 -0.45 0.01 7.06
N VAL A 81 0.74 -0.27 6.56
CA VAL A 81 1.80 -0.93 7.33
C VAL A 81 3.10 -0.15 7.22
N THR A 82 3.69 0.18 8.36
CA THR A 82 5.03 0.76 8.41
C THR A 82 6.09 -0.34 8.56
N THR A 83 7.20 -0.22 7.83
CA THR A 83 8.27 -1.23 7.80
C THR A 83 9.65 -0.60 8.03
N MET A 84 10.71 -1.43 8.05
CA MET A 84 12.11 -1.02 8.27
C MET A 84 12.39 -0.45 9.67
N TRP A 85 11.62 -0.87 10.68
CA TRP A 85 11.77 -0.43 12.07
C TRP A 85 13.16 -0.77 12.65
N GLU A 86 13.81 -1.82 12.17
CA GLU A 86 15.16 -2.22 12.55
C GLU A 86 16.25 -1.21 12.13
N LYS A 87 15.95 -0.31 11.17
CA LYS A 87 16.87 0.73 10.68
C LYS A 87 16.69 2.08 11.39
N VAL A 88 15.75 2.16 12.33
CA VAL A 88 15.44 3.39 13.06
C VAL A 88 16.59 3.73 14.01
N LYS A 89 17.22 4.89 13.77
CA LYS A 89 18.28 5.43 14.64
C LYS A 89 17.72 6.21 15.83
N ASN A 90 16.57 6.84 15.65
CA ASN A 90 15.88 7.63 16.66
C ASN A 90 14.39 7.27 16.63
N LYS A 91 13.93 6.66 17.73
CA LYS A 91 12.57 6.14 17.84
C LYS A 91 11.52 7.26 17.88
N ASP A 92 11.80 8.36 18.57
CA ASP A 92 10.87 9.49 18.68
C ASP A 92 10.60 10.12 17.32
N ILE A 93 11.64 10.24 16.48
CA ILE A 93 11.50 10.71 15.09
C ILE A 93 10.64 9.74 14.28
N ALA A 94 10.87 8.42 14.40
CA ALA A 94 10.09 7.42 13.69
C ALA A 94 8.61 7.45 14.12
N GLU A 95 8.32 7.51 15.42
CA GLU A 95 6.96 7.61 15.96
C GLU A 95 6.27 8.92 15.51
N SER A 96 7.00 10.03 15.46
CA SER A 96 6.49 11.28 14.91
C SER A 96 6.16 11.17 13.41
N ARG A 97 6.90 10.37 12.64
CA ARG A 97 6.60 10.12 11.22
C ARG A 97 5.36 9.27 11.04
N VAL A 98 5.20 8.21 11.83
CA VAL A 98 3.96 7.41 11.85
C VAL A 98 2.77 8.30 12.14
N SER A 99 2.88 9.16 13.16
CA SER A 99 1.84 10.12 13.51
C SER A 99 1.51 11.06 12.34
N GLN A 100 2.52 11.50 11.58
CA GLN A 100 2.30 12.34 10.40
C GLN A 100 1.60 11.57 9.26
N LEU A 101 1.96 10.32 9.03
CA LEU A 101 1.28 9.45 8.06
C LEU A 101 -0.19 9.33 8.41
N GLU A 102 -0.50 8.89 9.64
CA GLU A 102 -1.87 8.66 10.11
C GLU A 102 -2.73 9.93 10.08
N ASN A 103 -2.21 11.06 10.54
CA ASN A 103 -2.99 12.29 10.70
C ASN A 103 -3.13 13.14 9.43
N LYS A 104 -2.32 12.86 8.40
CA LYS A 104 -2.30 13.69 7.18
C LYS A 104 -2.47 12.87 5.90
N PHE A 105 -1.56 11.93 5.65
CA PHE A 105 -1.48 11.27 4.35
C PHE A 105 -2.41 10.07 4.24
N TRP A 106 -2.49 9.28 5.30
CA TRP A 106 -3.33 8.10 5.41
C TRP A 106 -4.70 8.40 5.98
N LYS A 107 -4.90 9.59 6.54
CA LYS A 107 -6.18 10.01 7.12
C LYS A 107 -7.40 9.72 6.23
N PRO A 108 -7.41 10.04 4.92
CA PRO A 108 -8.56 9.74 4.07
C PRO A 108 -8.81 8.23 3.91
N LEU A 109 -7.76 7.42 3.88
CA LEU A 109 -7.84 5.96 3.77
C LEU A 109 -8.35 5.34 5.08
N ILE A 110 -7.84 5.82 6.22
CA ILE A 110 -8.26 5.39 7.56
C ILE A 110 -9.74 5.75 7.78
N GLU A 111 -10.16 6.96 7.44
CA GLU A 111 -11.56 7.39 7.52
C GLU A 111 -12.48 6.57 6.59
N ALA A 112 -11.93 6.02 5.51
CA ALA A 112 -12.62 5.11 4.60
C ALA A 112 -12.55 3.62 5.04
N GLY A 113 -11.93 3.29 6.16
CA GLY A 113 -11.92 1.96 6.77
C GLY A 113 -10.69 1.10 6.54
N ALA A 114 -9.57 1.69 6.08
CA ALA A 114 -8.26 1.03 6.03
C ALA A 114 -7.67 0.75 7.43
#